data_AF-A0A2X3CLA9-F1
#
_entry.id   AF-A0A2X3CLA9-F1
#
_cell.length_a   1.000
_cell.length_b   1.000
_cell.length_c   1.000
_cell.angle_alpha   90.00
_cell.angle_beta   90.00
_cell.angle_gamma   90.00
#
_symmetry.space_group_name_H-M   'P 1'
#
loop_
_entity.id
_entity.type
_entity.pdbx_description
1 polymer ?
#
loop_
_entity_poly.entity_id
_entity_poly.type
_entity_poly.pdbx_seq_one_letter_code
_entity_poly.pdbx_strand_id
1 'polypeptide(L)'
;MSVNTAESENAQPVAHKPASELIYRLEDRPPLPQTLFAAFQHLLAMFVAVITPALLICQALGLPAQDTQHIISMSLFASGVASIIQIKAWGPVGSGLLSIQGTSFNFVAPLIMGGTALKTGGADVPTMMAALFGTLMLASCTEMVLSRILHLARRIITPLVSGVVVMIIGLSLIQVGLTSIGGGYAAMLTTPLVRRKICCWRVSCWR
;
A
#
# COMPACT_ATOMS: atom_id res chain seq x y z
N MET A 1 0.61 -49.75 44.56
CA MET A 1 1.97 -49.57 44.02
C MET A 1 2.23 -48.08 43.89
N SER A 2 2.86 -47.53 44.92
CA SER A 2 3.48 -46.21 44.89
C SER A 2 4.85 -46.34 44.25
N VAL A 3 5.25 -45.35 43.45
CA VAL A 3 6.64 -44.87 43.45
C VAL A 3 6.56 -43.35 43.43
N ASN A 4 6.85 -42.76 44.59
CA ASN A 4 7.36 -41.40 44.69
C ASN A 4 8.88 -41.47 44.49
N THR A 5 9.42 -40.52 43.75
CA THR A 5 10.77 -40.00 44.01
C THR A 5 10.67 -38.49 43.91
N ALA A 6 10.95 -37.83 45.02
CA ALA A 6 11.10 -36.40 45.12
C ALA A 6 12.44 -35.98 44.49
N GLU A 7 12.48 -34.78 43.90
CA GLU A 7 13.52 -33.80 44.24
C GLU A 7 13.03 -32.39 43.89
N SER A 8 13.25 -31.48 44.84
CA SER A 8 12.90 -30.06 44.82
C SER A 8 14.19 -29.27 44.98
N GLU A 9 14.60 -28.52 43.96
CA GLU A 9 15.55 -27.38 44.00
C GLU A 9 15.72 -26.93 42.53
N ASN A 10 15.86 -25.67 42.13
CA ASN A 10 16.11 -24.41 42.80
C ASN A 10 15.79 -23.32 41.77
N ALA A 11 15.38 -22.15 42.24
CA ALA A 11 15.32 -20.95 41.43
C ALA A 11 16.68 -20.68 40.78
N GLN A 12 16.71 -20.62 39.45
CA GLN A 12 17.71 -19.82 38.75
C GLN A 12 17.00 -18.70 38.00
N PRO A 13 17.47 -17.45 38.16
CA PRO A 13 16.84 -16.29 37.56
C PRO A 13 16.92 -16.45 36.05
N VAL A 14 15.81 -16.26 35.34
CA VAL A 14 15.87 -16.21 33.88
C VAL A 14 16.71 -14.98 33.53
N ALA A 15 17.98 -15.27 33.28
CA ALA A 15 19.02 -14.32 32.97
C ALA A 15 18.54 -13.39 31.86
N HIS A 16 18.77 -12.11 32.08
CA HIS A 16 18.46 -11.03 31.16
C HIS A 16 19.15 -11.28 29.81
N LYS A 17 18.44 -11.92 28.89
CA LYS A 17 18.84 -12.02 27.48
C LYS A 17 18.73 -10.59 26.93
N PRO A 18 19.76 -10.01 26.29
CA PRO A 18 19.67 -8.64 25.81
C PRO A 18 18.65 -8.62 24.65
N ALA A 19 17.43 -8.21 24.95
CA ALA A 19 16.37 -8.08 23.99
C ALA A 19 16.53 -6.75 23.24
N SER A 20 17.25 -6.80 22.11
CA SER A 20 16.95 -6.13 20.83
C SER A 20 18.19 -5.56 20.13
N GLU A 21 18.46 -6.03 18.92
CA GLU A 21 19.31 -5.38 17.89
C GLU A 21 18.58 -4.15 17.30
N LEU A 22 17.97 -3.29 18.13
CA LEU A 22 17.42 -2.00 17.68
C LEU A 22 18.21 -0.88 18.35
N ILE A 23 18.72 0.03 17.51
CA ILE A 23 19.43 1.25 17.95
C ILE A 23 18.46 2.24 18.63
N TYR A 24 17.17 2.22 18.28
CA TYR A 24 16.12 3.01 18.92
C TYR A 24 14.85 2.17 19.11
N ARG A 25 14.27 2.17 20.31
CA ARG A 25 12.96 1.58 20.59
C ARG A 25 11.84 2.55 20.19
N LEU A 26 10.62 2.03 20.06
CA LEU A 26 9.43 2.80 19.66
C LEU A 26 9.19 4.07 20.51
N GLU A 27 9.46 3.98 21.82
CA GLU A 27 9.27 5.07 22.78
C GLU A 27 10.54 5.91 23.01
N ASP A 28 11.66 5.52 22.42
CA ASP A 28 12.90 6.28 22.56
C ASP A 28 12.77 7.59 21.79
N ARG A 29 13.25 8.69 22.37
CA ARG A 29 13.27 10.01 21.74
C ARG A 29 14.69 10.29 21.24
N PRO A 30 15.00 10.05 19.96
CA PRO A 30 16.32 10.36 19.42
C PRO A 30 16.58 11.87 19.46
N PRO A 31 17.85 12.30 19.36
CA PRO A 31 18.18 13.71 19.21
C PRO A 31 17.43 14.29 18.00
N LEU A 32 16.75 15.42 18.24
CA LEU A 32 15.89 16.12 17.29
C LEU A 32 16.42 16.21 15.84
N PRO A 33 17.72 16.48 15.57
CA PRO A 33 18.22 16.54 14.20
C PRO A 33 18.17 15.19 13.46
N GLN A 34 18.46 14.08 14.15
CA GLN A 34 18.42 12.74 13.54
C GLN A 34 16.98 12.32 13.26
N THR A 35 16.06 12.59 14.18
CA THR A 35 14.63 12.34 14.00
C THR A 35 14.05 13.13 12.85
N LEU A 36 14.42 14.42 12.73
CA LEU A 36 13.94 15.28 11.65
C LEU A 36 14.43 14.81 10.29
N PHE A 37 15.71 14.42 10.18
CA PHE A 37 16.27 13.89 8.93
C PHE A 37 15.59 12.57 8.52
N ALA A 38 15.43 11.64 9.47
CA ALA A 38 14.76 10.37 9.22
C ALA A 38 13.28 10.55 8.85
N ALA A 39 12.57 11.46 9.52
CA ALA A 39 11.18 11.80 9.21
C ALA A 39 11.05 12.40 7.80
N PHE A 40 12.00 13.27 7.41
CA PHE A 40 12.03 13.86 6.07
C PHE A 40 12.28 12.79 4.99
N GLN A 41 13.23 11.88 5.21
CA GLN A 41 13.47 10.76 4.29
C GLN A 41 12.23 9.86 4.15
N HIS A 42 11.57 9.53 5.27
CA HIS A 42 10.33 8.75 5.24
C HIS A 42 9.21 9.48 4.49
N LEU A 43 9.07 10.79 4.69
CA LEU A 43 8.09 11.61 3.98
C LEU A 43 8.35 11.58 2.46
N LEU A 44 9.60 11.77 2.03
CA LEU A 44 9.96 11.73 0.60
C LEU A 44 9.72 10.35 -0.02
N ALA A 45 10.05 9.27 0.70
CA ALA A 45 9.80 7.91 0.23
C ALA A 45 8.29 7.63 0.07
N MET A 46 7.48 8.07 1.03
CA MET A 46 6.03 7.88 1.01
C MET A 46 5.32 8.75 -0.04
N PHE A 47 5.85 9.94 -0.30
CA PHE A 47 5.29 10.87 -1.29
C PHE A 47 5.17 10.22 -2.67
N VAL A 48 6.24 9.56 -3.14
CA VAL A 48 6.24 8.86 -4.44
C VAL A 48 5.27 7.68 -4.43
N ALA A 49 5.22 6.93 -3.32
CA ALA A 49 4.36 5.76 -3.19
C ALA A 49 2.86 6.11 -3.24
N VAL A 50 2.44 7.26 -2.70
CA VAL A 50 1.04 7.71 -2.70
C VAL A 50 0.64 8.33 -4.03
N ILE A 51 1.53 9.10 -4.67
CA ILE A 51 1.21 9.83 -5.91
C ILE A 51 1.14 8.92 -7.13
N THR A 52 2.04 7.94 -7.20
CA THR A 52 2.15 7.03 -8.36
C THR A 52 0.84 6.32 -8.73
N PRO A 53 0.13 5.64 -7.79
CA PRO A 53 -1.13 4.97 -8.13
C PRO A 53 -2.24 5.95 -8.50
N ALA A 54 -2.33 7.12 -7.85
CA ALA A 54 -3.30 8.15 -8.19
C ALA A 54 -3.09 8.66 -9.63
N LEU A 55 -1.84 8.96 -10.01
CA LEU A 55 -1.48 9.33 -11.38
C LEU A 55 -1.80 8.23 -12.38
N LEU A 56 -1.48 6.97 -12.05
CA LEU A 56 -1.71 5.84 -12.94
C LEU A 56 -3.20 5.65 -13.24
N ILE A 57 -4.06 5.80 -12.24
CA ILE A 57 -5.52 5.75 -12.41
C ILE A 57 -6.01 6.94 -13.25
N CYS A 58 -5.60 8.17 -12.93
CA CYS A 58 -6.06 9.37 -13.65
C CYS A 58 -5.62 9.36 -15.12
N GLN A 59 -4.39 8.94 -15.40
CA GLN A 59 -3.87 8.81 -16.77
C GLN A 59 -4.59 7.72 -17.54
N ALA A 60 -4.90 6.58 -16.92
CA ALA A 60 -5.61 5.49 -17.58
C ALA A 60 -7.07 5.86 -17.92
N LEU A 61 -7.73 6.67 -17.08
CA LEU A 61 -9.09 7.16 -17.33
C LEU A 61 -9.12 8.37 -18.29
N GLY A 62 -8.01 9.09 -18.42
CA GLY A 62 -7.89 10.28 -19.26
C GLY A 62 -8.57 11.50 -18.66
N LEU A 63 -8.43 11.68 -17.34
CA LEU A 63 -8.96 12.85 -16.63
C LEU A 63 -8.18 14.13 -16.98
N PRO A 64 -8.83 15.31 -16.94
CA PRO A 64 -8.13 16.57 -17.14
C PRO A 64 -7.09 16.81 -16.02
N ALA A 65 -6.07 17.62 -16.33
CA ALA A 65 -4.96 17.87 -15.42
C ALA A 65 -5.41 18.53 -14.11
N GLN A 66 -6.42 19.41 -14.17
CA GLN A 66 -6.98 20.10 -13.01
C GLN A 66 -7.59 19.10 -12.00
N ASP A 67 -8.42 18.17 -12.47
CA ASP A 67 -9.04 17.14 -11.61
C ASP A 67 -7.98 16.18 -11.05
N THR A 68 -6.99 15.83 -11.86
CA THR A 68 -5.87 14.96 -11.45
C THR A 68 -5.10 15.57 -10.28
N GLN A 69 -4.76 16.86 -10.37
CA GLN A 69 -4.07 17.58 -9.29
C GLN A 69 -4.94 17.67 -8.03
N HIS A 70 -6.25 17.88 -8.18
CA HIS A 70 -7.17 17.89 -7.05
C HIS A 70 -7.23 16.53 -6.34
N ILE A 71 -7.36 15.43 -7.08
CA ILE A 71 -7.39 14.07 -6.51
C ILE A 71 -6.09 13.76 -5.77
N ILE A 72 -4.94 14.12 -6.36
CA ILE A 72 -3.63 13.90 -5.72
C ILE A 72 -3.54 14.68 -4.40
N SER A 73 -3.91 15.96 -4.39
CA SER A 73 -3.89 16.79 -3.18
C SER A 73 -4.79 16.20 -2.09
N MET A 74 -6.02 15.80 -2.44
CA MET A 74 -6.96 15.16 -1.51
C MET A 74 -6.42 13.83 -0.97
N SER A 75 -5.77 13.01 -1.81
CA SER A 75 -5.20 11.73 -1.40
C SER A 75 -4.01 11.87 -0.44
N LEU A 76 -3.12 12.84 -0.69
CA LEU A 76 -1.99 13.15 0.19
C LEU A 76 -2.47 13.67 1.55
N PHE A 77 -3.48 14.54 1.54
CA PHE A 77 -4.10 15.02 2.77
C PHE A 77 -4.76 13.87 3.55
N ALA A 78 -5.55 13.02 2.90
CA ALA A 78 -6.19 11.87 3.52
C ALA A 78 -5.18 10.87 4.09
N SER A 79 -4.09 10.58 3.37
CA SER A 79 -3.00 9.71 3.84
C SER A 79 -2.29 10.29 5.08
N GLY A 80 -2.04 11.59 5.11
CA GLY A 80 -1.48 12.27 6.28
C GLY A 80 -2.37 12.18 7.51
N VAL A 81 -3.67 12.48 7.33
CA VAL A 81 -4.67 12.37 8.41
C VAL A 81 -4.80 10.92 8.90
N ALA A 82 -4.90 9.96 7.98
CA ALA A 82 -4.99 8.53 8.31
C ALA A 82 -3.76 8.03 9.09
N SER A 83 -2.56 8.48 8.69
CA SER A 83 -1.32 8.14 9.39
C SER A 83 -1.29 8.72 10.81
N ILE A 84 -1.75 9.96 11.01
CA ILE A 84 -1.85 10.56 12.34
C ILE A 84 -2.83 9.77 13.22
N ILE A 85 -3.99 9.39 12.69
CA ILE A 85 -4.99 8.59 13.41
C ILE A 85 -4.42 7.22 13.79
N GLN A 86 -3.65 6.59 12.91
CA GLN A 86 -3.10 5.26 13.15
C GLN A 86 -2.00 5.26 14.22
N ILE A 87 -1.16 6.31 14.22
CA ILE A 87 -0.08 6.52 15.18
C ILE A 87 -0.64 6.93 16.54
N LYS A 88 -1.58 7.88 16.55
CA LYS A 88 -2.21 8.40 17.76
C LYS A 88 -3.39 7.51 18.11
N ALA A 89 -3.11 6.34 18.68
CA ALA A 89 -4.13 5.39 19.13
C ALA A 89 -5.18 6.09 20.03
N TRP A 90 -6.30 6.47 19.43
CA TRP A 90 -7.44 7.07 20.12
C TRP A 90 -8.39 5.93 20.51
N GLY A 91 -8.04 5.23 21.59
CA GLY A 91 -8.83 4.12 22.12
C GLY A 91 -8.73 2.84 21.28
N PRO A 92 -9.84 2.19 20.87
CA PRO A 92 -9.83 0.92 20.13
C PRO A 92 -9.45 1.05 18.63
N VAL A 93 -9.18 2.27 18.17
CA VAL A 93 -8.81 2.58 16.77
C VAL A 93 -7.40 3.17 16.74
N GLY A 94 -6.52 2.55 15.95
CA GLY A 94 -5.10 2.88 15.85
C GLY A 94 -4.22 1.80 16.48
N SER A 95 -3.02 1.60 15.92
CA SER A 95 -2.10 0.56 16.38
C SER A 95 -1.17 1.05 17.50
N GLY A 96 -1.04 2.36 17.69
CA GLY A 96 -0.05 2.95 18.61
C GLY A 96 1.40 2.73 18.13
N LEU A 97 1.57 2.29 16.88
CA LEU A 97 2.85 2.02 16.24
C LEU A 97 3.06 2.99 15.09
N LEU A 98 4.31 3.17 14.66
CA LEU A 98 4.65 3.92 13.45
C LEU A 98 4.12 3.19 12.21
N SER A 99 2.83 3.40 11.91
CA SER A 99 2.12 2.81 10.79
C SER A 99 1.66 3.91 9.85
N ILE A 100 2.44 4.12 8.80
CA ILE A 100 2.14 5.11 7.78
C ILE A 100 1.12 4.52 6.81
N GLN A 101 0.02 5.24 6.62
CA GLN A 101 -1.07 4.84 5.74
C GLN A 101 -0.82 5.34 4.32
N GLY A 102 -0.76 4.43 3.38
CA GLY A 102 -0.59 4.72 1.96
C GLY A 102 -1.67 4.03 1.12
N THR A 103 -1.74 4.41 -0.15
CA THR A 103 -2.63 3.79 -1.13
C THR A 103 -2.08 2.42 -1.56
N SER A 104 -2.90 1.38 -1.45
CA SER A 104 -2.50 0.03 -1.88
C SER A 104 -2.57 -0.11 -3.40
N PHE A 105 -1.45 -0.50 -4.02
CA PHE A 105 -1.38 -0.76 -5.46
C PHE A 105 -2.30 -1.88 -5.94
N ASN A 106 -2.75 -2.75 -5.03
CA ASN A 106 -3.70 -3.83 -5.34
C ASN A 106 -5.03 -3.32 -5.92
N PHE A 107 -5.47 -2.11 -5.55
CA PHE A 107 -6.73 -1.56 -6.04
C PHE A 107 -6.61 -0.84 -7.37
N VAL A 108 -5.39 -0.59 -7.85
CA VAL A 108 -5.17 0.17 -9.09
C VAL A 108 -5.75 -0.55 -10.30
N ALA A 109 -5.45 -1.85 -10.47
CA ALA A 109 -5.93 -2.60 -11.63
C ALA A 109 -7.46 -2.74 -11.67
N PRO A 110 -8.14 -3.13 -10.57
CA PRO A 110 -9.60 -3.15 -10.52
C PRO A 110 -10.24 -1.78 -10.79
N LEU A 111 -9.69 -0.69 -10.25
CA LEU A 111 -10.21 0.66 -10.47
C LEU A 111 -10.09 1.11 -11.92
N ILE A 112 -8.96 0.83 -12.58
CA ILE A 112 -8.79 1.12 -14.01
C ILE A 112 -9.79 0.32 -14.83
N MET A 113 -9.93 -0.99 -14.56
CA MET A 113 -10.91 -1.82 -15.27
C MET A 113 -12.34 -1.30 -15.07
N GLY A 114 -12.75 -1.02 -13.83
CA GLY A 114 -14.07 -0.47 -13.52
C GLY A 114 -14.31 0.89 -14.18
N GLY A 115 -13.33 1.80 -14.12
CA GLY A 115 -13.41 3.11 -14.75
C GLY A 115 -13.50 3.02 -16.29
N THR A 116 -12.70 2.17 -16.91
CA THR A 116 -12.76 1.96 -18.37
C THR A 116 -14.09 1.33 -18.80
N ALA A 117 -14.64 0.39 -18.02
CA ALA A 117 -15.96 -0.19 -18.28
C ALA A 117 -17.07 0.88 -18.24
N LEU A 118 -17.05 1.76 -17.24
CA LEU A 118 -17.98 2.89 -17.14
C LEU A 118 -17.84 3.87 -18.29
N LYS A 119 -16.59 4.15 -18.71
CA LYS A 119 -16.29 5.01 -19.87
C LYS A 119 -16.84 4.41 -21.17
N THR A 120 -16.69 3.09 -21.38
CA THR A 120 -17.28 2.41 -22.54
C THR A 120 -18.80 2.36 -22.50
N GLY A 121 -19.39 2.41 -21.30
CA GLY A 121 -20.83 2.53 -21.09
C GLY A 121 -21.40 3.93 -21.36
N GLY A 122 -20.58 4.89 -21.79
CA GLY A 122 -21.01 6.25 -22.09
C GLY A 122 -21.23 7.14 -20.86
N ALA A 123 -20.71 6.75 -19.69
CA ALA A 123 -20.81 7.59 -18.50
C ALA A 123 -19.96 8.87 -18.65
N ASP A 124 -20.56 10.02 -18.34
CA ASP A 124 -19.84 11.28 -18.23
C ASP A 124 -18.75 11.19 -17.14
N VAL A 125 -17.69 12.00 -17.29
CA VAL A 125 -16.58 12.10 -16.34
C VAL A 125 -17.04 12.26 -14.88
N PRO A 126 -17.95 13.20 -14.52
CA PRO A 126 -18.43 13.34 -13.15
C PRO A 126 -19.17 12.10 -12.63
N THR A 127 -19.98 11.45 -13.47
CA THR A 127 -20.72 10.24 -13.12
C THR A 127 -19.78 9.06 -12.88
N MET A 128 -18.75 8.90 -13.72
CA MET A 128 -17.70 7.90 -13.54
C MET A 128 -16.93 8.13 -12.23
N MET A 129 -16.55 9.37 -11.94
CA MET A 129 -15.86 9.71 -10.68
C MET A 129 -16.73 9.44 -9.46
N ALA A 130 -18.01 9.84 -9.50
CA ALA A 130 -18.95 9.56 -8.42
C ALA A 130 -19.14 8.05 -8.19
N ALA A 131 -19.21 7.25 -9.26
CA ALA A 131 -19.28 5.80 -9.16
C ALA A 131 -18.01 5.18 -8.57
N LEU A 132 -16.82 5.67 -8.95
CA LEU A 132 -15.56 5.18 -8.38
C LEU A 132 -15.42 5.55 -6.90
N PHE A 133 -15.74 6.78 -6.51
CA PHE A 133 -15.73 7.14 -5.09
C PHE A 133 -16.81 6.40 -4.28
N GLY A 134 -17.98 6.17 -4.86
CA GLY A 134 -19.05 5.39 -4.22
C GLY A 134 -18.67 3.91 -4.03
N THR A 135 -18.05 3.30 -5.04
CA THR A 135 -17.54 1.93 -4.94
C THR A 135 -16.39 1.81 -3.94
N LEU A 136 -15.48 2.79 -3.90
CA LEU A 136 -14.42 2.86 -2.89
C LEU A 136 -14.97 3.01 -1.46
N MET A 137 -16.03 3.81 -1.28
CA MET A 137 -16.70 3.96 0.01
C MET A 137 -17.29 2.63 0.47
N LEU A 138 -18.01 1.92 -0.41
CA LEU A 138 -18.59 0.61 -0.09
C LEU A 138 -17.51 -0.45 0.14
N ALA A 139 -16.43 -0.45 -0.64
CA ALA A 139 -15.30 -1.36 -0.47
C ALA A 139 -14.65 -1.15 0.90
N SER A 140 -14.42 0.10 1.30
CA SER A 140 -13.84 0.46 2.60
C SER A 140 -14.72 -0.02 3.77
N CYS A 141 -16.04 0.18 3.68
CA CYS A 141 -16.96 -0.34 4.68
C CYS A 141 -16.92 -1.88 4.75
N THR A 142 -16.87 -2.55 3.60
CA THR A 142 -16.80 -4.01 3.51
C THR A 142 -15.50 -4.54 4.12
N GLU A 143 -14.37 -3.89 3.88
CA GLU A 143 -13.08 -4.26 4.46
C GLU A 143 -13.06 -4.09 5.98
N MET A 144 -13.70 -3.05 6.52
CA MET A 144 -13.80 -2.85 7.97
C MET A 144 -14.57 -3.99 8.65
N VAL A 145 -15.62 -4.52 7.99
CA VAL A 145 -16.36 -5.70 8.46
C VAL A 145 -15.51 -6.96 8.31
N LEU A 146 -14.89 -7.16 7.15
CA LEU A 146 -14.03 -8.32 6.88
C LEU A 146 -12.83 -8.40 7.83
N SER A 147 -12.33 -7.26 8.28
CA SER A 147 -11.24 -7.14 9.26
C SER A 147 -11.52 -7.94 10.55
N ARG A 148 -12.78 -8.04 10.96
CA ARG A 148 -13.18 -8.82 12.16
C ARG A 148 -12.95 -10.33 11.99
N ILE A 149 -12.99 -10.83 10.75
CA ILE A 149 -12.88 -12.25 10.40
C ILE A 149 -11.43 -12.64 10.04
N LEU A 150 -10.52 -11.67 9.93
CA LEU A 150 -9.11 -11.91 9.56
C LEU A 150 -8.37 -12.90 10.46
N HIS A 151 -8.77 -13.03 11.73
CA HIS A 151 -8.18 -14.01 12.64
C HIS A 151 -8.32 -15.46 12.15
N LEU A 152 -9.40 -15.76 11.42
CA LEU A 152 -9.64 -17.06 10.80
C LEU A 152 -8.90 -17.21 9.46
N ALA A 153 -8.82 -16.13 8.67
CA ALA A 153 -8.13 -16.10 7.38
C ALA A 153 -6.61 -16.30 7.51
N ARG A 154 -5.99 -15.84 8.61
CA ARG A 154 -4.56 -16.06 8.90
C ARG A 154 -4.16 -17.54 8.98
N ARG A 155 -5.10 -18.46 9.19
CA ARG A 155 -4.82 -19.90 9.18
C ARG A 155 -4.64 -20.47 7.76
N ILE A 156 -5.18 -19.77 6.75
CA ILE A 156 -5.19 -20.20 5.34
C ILE A 156 -4.14 -19.43 4.53
N ILE A 157 -3.94 -18.15 4.82
CA ILE A 157 -2.95 -17.32 4.13
C ILE A 157 -1.57 -17.63 4.70
N THR A 158 -0.85 -18.52 4.03
CA THR A 158 0.56 -18.78 4.35
C THR A 158 1.42 -17.57 3.94
N PRO A 159 2.54 -17.30 4.65
CA PRO A 159 3.44 -16.19 4.32
C PRO A 159 3.98 -16.27 2.89
N LEU A 160 4.03 -17.47 2.31
CA LEU A 160 4.40 -17.70 0.92
C LEU A 160 3.43 -17.03 -0.06
N VAL A 161 2.12 -17.15 0.15
CA VAL A 161 1.11 -16.55 -0.75
C VAL A 161 1.18 -15.02 -0.69
N SER A 162 1.26 -14.47 0.53
CA SER A 162 1.41 -13.02 0.69
C SER A 162 2.68 -12.49 0.04
N GLY A 163 3.80 -13.21 0.15
CA GLY A 163 5.07 -12.84 -0.48
C GLY A 163 5.00 -12.85 -2.01
N VAL A 164 4.40 -13.90 -2.60
CA VAL A 164 4.22 -14.01 -4.05
C VAL A 164 3.34 -12.88 -4.60
N VAL A 165 2.25 -12.53 -3.91
CA VAL A 165 1.37 -11.42 -4.33
C VAL A 165 2.12 -10.09 -4.32
N VAL A 166 2.88 -9.79 -3.25
CA VAL A 166 3.69 -8.56 -3.16
C VAL A 166 4.76 -8.52 -4.26
N MET A 167 5.39 -9.65 -4.57
CA MET A 167 6.35 -9.75 -5.67
C MET A 167 5.70 -9.45 -7.02
N ILE A 168 4.51 -9.98 -7.30
CA ILE A 168 3.76 -9.72 -8.54
C ILE A 168 3.40 -8.22 -8.66
N ILE A 169 2.97 -7.59 -7.56
CA ILE A 169 2.71 -6.14 -7.53
C ILE A 169 4.00 -5.37 -7.81
N GLY A 170 5.11 -5.74 -7.18
CA GLY A 170 6.43 -5.11 -7.40
C GLY A 170 6.90 -5.21 -8.85
N LEU A 171 6.82 -6.40 -9.45
CA LEU A 171 7.15 -6.61 -10.87
C LEU A 171 6.28 -5.77 -11.80
N SER A 172 5.00 -5.61 -11.46
CA SER A 172 4.07 -4.75 -12.21
C SER A 172 4.48 -3.27 -12.14
N LEU A 173 5.02 -2.81 -11.02
CA LEU A 173 5.51 -1.43 -10.86
C LEU A 173 6.78 -1.14 -11.65
N ILE A 174 7.67 -2.13 -11.79
CA ILE A 174 8.87 -1.99 -12.64
C ILE A 174 8.44 -1.70 -14.09
N GLN A 175 7.38 -2.34 -14.59
CA GLN A 175 6.84 -2.09 -15.93
C GLN A 175 6.43 -0.63 -16.13
N VAL A 176 5.70 -0.08 -15.14
CA VAL A 176 5.19 1.29 -15.17
C VAL A 176 6.34 2.29 -14.99
N GLY A 177 7.31 2.00 -14.12
CA GLY A 177 8.50 2.80 -13.90
C GLY A 177 9.36 2.92 -15.16
N LEU A 178 9.66 1.81 -15.84
CA LEU A 178 10.38 1.79 -17.11
C LEU A 178 9.65 2.57 -18.20
N THR A 179 8.32 2.44 -18.24
CA THR A 179 7.47 3.22 -19.16
C THR A 179 7.59 4.72 -18.89
N SER A 180 7.59 5.12 -17.62
CA SER A 180 7.73 6.53 -17.23
C SER A 180 9.12 7.08 -17.58
N ILE A 181 10.19 6.29 -17.39
CA ILE A 181 11.57 6.67 -17.76
C ILE A 181 11.72 6.78 -19.29
N GLY A 182 11.03 5.91 -20.04
CA GLY A 182 11.07 5.90 -21.51
C GLY A 182 10.28 7.02 -22.21
N GLY A 183 9.88 8.08 -21.51
CA GLY A 183 9.10 9.20 -22.08
C GLY A 183 7.58 9.09 -21.90
N GLY A 184 7.11 8.11 -21.13
CA GLY A 184 5.71 7.97 -20.74
C GLY A 184 4.77 7.53 -21.86
N TYR A 185 3.47 7.48 -21.54
CA TYR A 185 2.42 7.08 -22.49
C TYR A 185 2.29 8.05 -23.69
N ALA A 186 2.71 9.30 -23.53
CA ALA A 186 2.75 10.29 -24.60
C ALA A 186 3.77 9.94 -25.70
N ALA A 187 4.97 9.48 -25.34
CA ALA A 187 5.99 9.06 -26.31
C ALA A 187 5.63 7.73 -27.02
N MET A 188 4.82 6.87 -26.38
CA MET A 188 4.31 5.65 -27.01
C MET A 188 3.32 5.91 -28.14
N LEU A 189 2.57 7.01 -28.08
CA LEU A 189 1.59 7.39 -29.12
C LEU A 189 2.29 7.92 -30.37
N THR A 190 3.45 8.56 -30.23
CA THR A 190 4.24 9.13 -31.34
C THR A 190 5.18 8.11 -32.01
N THR A 191 5.50 6.98 -31.37
CA THR A 191 6.52 6.04 -31.87
C THR A 191 5.99 4.60 -32.02
N PRO A 192 5.69 4.11 -33.24
CA PRO A 192 5.08 2.78 -33.45
C PRO A 192 6.00 1.61 -33.03
N LEU A 193 7.32 1.84 -32.95
CA LEU A 193 8.31 0.84 -32.51
C LEU A 193 8.24 0.54 -31.00
N VAL A 194 7.94 1.52 -30.16
CA VAL A 194 7.84 1.34 -28.69
C VAL A 194 6.57 0.55 -28.34
N ARG A 195 5.47 0.83 -29.03
CA ARG A 195 4.19 0.13 -28.88
C ARG A 195 4.31 -1.38 -29.15
N ARG A 196 5.07 -1.78 -30.18
CA ARG A 196 5.33 -3.19 -30.48
C ARG A 196 6.19 -3.89 -29.43
N LYS A 197 7.24 -3.24 -28.91
CA LYS A 197 8.12 -3.83 -27.87
C LYS A 197 7.38 -4.04 -26.55
N ILE A 198 6.52 -3.11 -26.15
CA ILE A 198 5.78 -3.21 -24.88
C ILE A 198 4.61 -4.20 -24.99
N CYS A 199 3.96 -4.30 -26.16
CA CYS A 199 2.95 -5.34 -26.39
C CYS A 199 3.60 -6.73 -26.39
N CYS A 200 4.76 -6.89 -27.05
CA CYS A 200 5.53 -8.13 -27.02
C CYS A 200 5.98 -8.48 -25.59
N TRP A 201 6.42 -7.49 -24.81
CA TRP A 201 6.82 -7.71 -23.42
C TRP A 201 5.63 -8.03 -22.50
N ARG A 202 4.47 -7.39 -22.67
CA ARG A 202 3.24 -7.71 -21.94
C ARG A 202 2.73 -9.12 -22.28
N VAL A 203 2.96 -9.62 -23.50
CA VAL A 203 2.62 -10.99 -23.90
C VAL A 203 3.66 -12.03 -23.43
N SER A 204 4.95 -11.69 -23.41
CA SER A 204 6.02 -12.59 -22.95
C SER A 204 6.18 -12.67 -21.43
N CYS A 205 5.76 -11.65 -20.68
CA CYS A 205 5.84 -11.65 -19.21
C CYS A 205 4.59 -12.29 -18.55
N TRP A 206 3.55 -12.58 -19.35
CA TRP A 206 2.29 -13.20 -18.93
C TRP A 206 2.07 -14.58 -19.56
N ARG A 207 3.16 -15.21 -20.03
CA ARG A 207 3.21 -16.60 -20.48
C ARG A 207 4.28 -17.34 -19.68
#